data_AF-A0A1S3QCV8-F1
#
_entry.id   AF-A0A1S3QCV8-F1
#
_cell.length_a   1.000
_cell.length_b   1.000
_cell.length_c   1.000
_cell.angle_alpha   90.00
_cell.angle_beta   90.00
_cell.angle_gamma   90.00
#
_symmetry.space_group_name_H-M   'P 1'
#
loop_
_entity.id
_entity.type
_entity.pdbx_description
1 polymer ?
#
loop_
_entity_poly.entity_id
_entity_poly.type
_entity_poly.pdbx_seq_one_letter_code
_entity_poly.pdbx_strand_id
1 'polypeptide(L)'
;MRILLSVLYPVLSITVFGLYPSMTIGPKEGWQVYSSAQDTDGRCICTVVAPEQNLCSRDAKGRQLRQLLEKVQNMSQSIEVLNLRTQRDFQYVMKMENQMKGLQTTLRQIEDDRKTIITRNFQELKNKMDELQPLIPVLEQYKTDAQLISSFKEEIRNLSMVLTAIQEEMGAYDYDELYQRVLRLDSRLHNCMGKLSE
;
A
#
# COMPACT_ATOMS: atom_id res chain seq x y z
N MET A 1 -29.52 8.56 45.02
CA MET A 1 -29.29 8.43 46.48
C MET A 1 -30.37 7.57 47.18
N ARG A 2 -30.61 6.33 46.73
CA ARG A 2 -31.44 5.35 47.48
C ARG A 2 -30.73 3.99 47.65
N ILE A 3 -29.75 3.70 46.80
CA ILE A 3 -28.94 2.49 46.81
C ILE A 3 -27.84 2.54 47.89
N LEU A 4 -27.36 3.74 48.26
CA LEU A 4 -26.38 3.90 49.34
C LEU A 4 -26.97 3.68 50.75
N LEU A 5 -28.27 3.93 50.96
CA LEU A 5 -28.95 3.69 52.24
C LEU A 5 -29.38 2.22 52.43
N SER A 6 -29.61 1.46 51.36
CA SER A 6 -29.98 0.04 51.45
C SER A 6 -28.80 -0.88 51.78
N VAL A 7 -27.56 -0.41 51.58
CA VAL A 7 -26.34 -1.15 51.92
C VAL A 7 -25.76 -0.72 53.27
N LEU A 8 -26.05 0.50 53.75
CA LEU A 8 -25.60 0.96 55.06
C LEU A 8 -26.36 0.30 56.24
N TYR A 9 -27.65 0.02 56.08
CA TYR A 9 -28.48 -0.61 57.11
C TYR A 9 -28.10 -2.07 57.45
N PRO A 10 -27.76 -2.97 56.49
CA PRO A 10 -27.32 -4.31 56.84
C PRO A 10 -25.91 -4.33 57.46
N VAL A 11 -25.05 -3.36 57.11
CA VAL A 11 -23.68 -3.30 57.64
C VAL A 11 -23.65 -2.78 59.09
N LEU A 12 -24.53 -1.84 59.46
CA LEU A 12 -24.67 -1.39 60.86
C LEU A 12 -25.34 -2.44 61.76
N SER A 13 -26.24 -3.27 61.21
CA SER A 13 -26.91 -4.32 61.99
C SER A 13 -25.97 -5.51 62.30
N ILE A 14 -24.96 -5.74 61.45
CA ILE A 14 -23.94 -6.79 61.66
C ILE A 14 -22.89 -6.36 62.69
N THR A 15 -22.58 -5.06 62.81
CA THR A 15 -21.57 -4.57 63.77
C THR A 15 -22.12 -4.39 65.19
N VAL A 16 -23.44 -4.21 65.38
CA VAL A 16 -24.05 -4.01 66.71
C VAL A 16 -24.53 -5.31 67.38
N PHE A 17 -24.84 -6.37 66.62
CA PHE A 17 -25.27 -7.67 67.18
C PHE A 17 -24.17 -8.74 67.27
N GLY A 18 -22.95 -8.47 66.79
CA GLY A 18 -21.83 -9.43 66.81
C GLY A 18 -21.13 -9.61 68.16
N LEU A 19 -21.61 -8.97 69.24
CA LEU A 19 -20.96 -8.95 70.56
C LEU A 19 -21.88 -9.45 71.68
N TYR A 20 -22.52 -10.59 71.49
CA TYR A 20 -22.97 -11.41 72.62
C TYR A 20 -22.62 -12.88 72.34
N PRO A 21 -21.83 -13.54 73.21
CA PRO A 21 -21.54 -14.95 73.06
C PRO A 21 -22.82 -15.73 73.37
N SER A 22 -23.39 -16.36 72.35
CA SER A 22 -24.33 -17.46 72.55
C SER A 22 -23.59 -18.55 73.33
N MET A 23 -24.04 -18.85 74.55
CA MET A 23 -23.70 -20.06 75.29
C MET A 23 -24.13 -21.28 74.45
N THR A 24 -23.28 -21.71 73.53
CA THR A 24 -23.32 -23.08 73.03
C THR A 24 -22.59 -23.91 74.06
N ILE A 25 -23.38 -24.63 74.87
CA ILE A 25 -22.95 -25.73 75.71
C ILE A 25 -22.08 -26.65 74.84
N GLY A 26 -20.76 -26.54 75.00
CA GLY A 26 -19.79 -27.45 74.40
C GLY A 26 -20.00 -28.87 74.94
N PRO A 27 -19.44 -29.89 74.28
CA PRO A 27 -19.50 -31.25 74.79
C PRO A 27 -18.90 -31.24 76.19
N LYS A 28 -19.56 -31.89 77.15
CA LYS A 28 -19.05 -32.00 78.52
C LYS A 28 -17.68 -32.66 78.50
N GLU A 29 -16.62 -31.85 78.45
CA GLU A 29 -15.24 -32.27 78.70
C GLU A 29 -15.05 -32.39 80.21
N GLY A 30 -15.78 -33.33 80.80
CA GLY A 30 -15.52 -33.78 82.15
C GLY A 30 -14.51 -34.91 82.09
N TRP A 31 -13.43 -34.80 82.85
CA TRP A 31 -12.63 -35.96 83.22
C TRP A 31 -13.57 -36.99 83.88
N GLN A 32 -13.83 -38.11 83.22
CA GLN A 32 -14.49 -39.24 83.87
C GLN A 32 -13.43 -40.04 84.62
N VAL A 33 -13.35 -39.81 85.93
CA VAL A 33 -12.49 -40.55 86.85
C VAL A 33 -13.17 -41.88 87.14
N TYR A 34 -12.59 -42.99 86.68
CA TYR A 34 -13.03 -44.33 87.07
C TYR A 34 -12.30 -44.69 88.37
N SER A 35 -13.09 -44.89 89.44
CA SER A 35 -12.80 -45.36 90.80
C SER A 35 -11.35 -45.57 91.24
N SER A 36 -11.02 -45.07 92.44
CA SER A 36 -9.79 -45.37 93.17
C SER A 36 -9.64 -46.87 93.44
N ALA A 37 -8.57 -47.49 92.91
CA ALA A 37 -8.05 -48.71 93.50
C ALA A 37 -7.18 -48.32 94.70
N GLN A 38 -7.43 -48.94 95.86
CA GLN A 38 -6.70 -48.66 97.10
C GLN A 38 -5.58 -49.66 97.25
N ASP A 39 -4.34 -49.16 97.36
CA ASP A 39 -3.16 -50.00 97.62
C ASP A 39 -3.09 -50.37 99.12
N THR A 40 -2.32 -51.39 99.51
CA THR A 40 -2.30 -51.96 100.88
C THR A 40 -1.88 -50.95 101.98
N ASP A 41 -1.34 -49.79 101.59
CA ASP A 41 -0.96 -48.67 102.46
C ASP A 41 -2.03 -47.56 102.57
N GLY A 42 -3.23 -47.75 102.01
CA GLY A 42 -4.34 -46.79 102.11
C GLY A 42 -4.23 -45.55 101.20
N ARG A 43 -3.26 -45.50 100.28
CA ARG A 43 -3.14 -44.43 99.27
C ARG A 43 -4.01 -44.74 98.04
N CYS A 44 -4.87 -43.81 97.65
CA CYS A 44 -5.71 -43.92 96.45
C CYS A 44 -4.92 -43.53 95.19
N ILE A 45 -4.85 -44.41 94.20
CA ILE A 45 -4.27 -44.10 92.88
C ILE A 45 -5.43 -43.82 91.91
N CYS A 46 -5.42 -42.62 91.31
CA CYS A 46 -6.39 -42.21 90.30
C CYS A 46 -5.70 -42.18 88.93
N THR A 47 -6.13 -43.05 88.01
CA THR A 47 -5.72 -42.97 86.60
C THR A 47 -6.76 -42.18 85.83
N VAL A 48 -6.33 -41.05 85.27
CA VAL A 48 -7.16 -40.23 84.37
C VAL A 48 -6.79 -40.54 82.92
N VAL A 49 -7.78 -40.88 82.10
CA VAL A 49 -7.63 -41.02 80.66
C VAL A 49 -8.04 -39.67 80.04
N ALA A 50 -7.08 -38.98 79.44
CA ALA A 50 -7.35 -37.73 78.73
C ALA A 50 -8.10 -38.03 77.42
N PRO A 51 -9.16 -37.26 77.08
CA PRO A 51 -9.81 -37.40 75.78
C PRO A 51 -8.83 -36.96 74.67
N GLU A 52 -8.79 -37.72 73.57
CA GLU A 52 -8.07 -37.39 72.33
C GLU A 52 -8.63 -36.09 71.72
N GLN A 53 -8.20 -34.96 72.26
CA GLN A 53 -8.34 -33.67 71.61
C GLN A 53 -7.05 -33.35 70.90
N ASN A 54 -7.19 -33.25 69.58
CA ASN A 54 -6.19 -32.88 68.58
C ASN A 54 -5.43 -34.07 67.98
N LEU A 55 -5.95 -34.58 66.86
CA LEU A 55 -5.09 -34.92 65.72
C LEU A 55 -4.00 -33.83 65.61
N CYS A 56 -2.75 -34.23 65.81
CA CYS A 56 -1.57 -33.37 65.90
C CYS A 56 -1.62 -32.13 64.98
N SER A 57 -1.71 -30.91 65.56
CA SER A 57 -1.61 -29.62 64.82
C SER A 57 -0.34 -29.54 63.94
N ARG A 58 0.69 -30.30 64.32
CA ARG A 58 1.93 -30.51 63.57
C ARG A 58 1.70 -31.11 62.18
N ASP A 59 0.72 -32.00 62.01
CA ASP A 59 0.42 -32.66 60.74
C ASP A 59 -0.44 -31.79 59.81
N ALA A 60 -1.34 -30.96 60.34
CA ALA A 60 -2.10 -30.00 59.53
C ALA A 60 -1.17 -28.93 58.93
N LYS A 61 -0.29 -28.33 59.75
CA LYS A 61 0.76 -27.41 59.26
C LYS A 61 1.74 -28.11 58.33
N GLY A 62 2.11 -29.36 58.60
CA GLY A 62 3.00 -30.15 57.73
C GLY A 62 2.41 -30.40 56.33
N ARG A 63 1.11 -30.73 56.24
CA ARG A 63 0.39 -30.87 54.96
C ARG A 63 0.30 -29.55 54.20
N GLN A 64 0.00 -28.47 54.91
CA GLN A 64 -0.09 -27.12 54.32
C GLN A 64 1.26 -26.64 53.79
N LEU A 65 2.36 -26.93 54.49
CA LEU A 65 3.72 -26.62 54.02
C LEU A 65 4.09 -27.42 52.75
N ARG A 66 3.71 -28.71 52.70
CA ARG A 66 3.93 -29.57 51.51
C ARG A 66 3.17 -29.04 50.29
N GLN A 67 1.91 -28.67 50.45
CA GLN A 67 1.13 -28.06 49.38
C GLN A 67 1.73 -26.74 48.89
N LEU A 68 2.25 -25.91 49.81
CA LEU A 68 2.95 -24.69 49.42
C LEU A 68 4.23 -25.01 48.64
N LEU A 69 5.01 -26.00 49.08
CA LEU A 69 6.24 -26.41 48.42
C LEU A 69 5.98 -26.90 47.00
N GLU A 70 4.98 -27.76 46.82
CA GLU A 70 4.56 -28.26 45.51
C GLU A 70 4.11 -27.12 44.61
N LYS A 71 3.33 -26.16 45.13
CA LYS A 71 2.86 -25.01 44.36
C LYS A 71 4.01 -24.10 43.94
N VAL A 72 4.96 -23.82 44.84
CA VAL A 72 6.16 -23.05 44.54
C VAL A 72 7.02 -23.75 43.49
N GLN A 73 7.17 -25.08 43.58
CA GLN A 73 7.92 -25.86 42.61
C GLN A 73 7.25 -25.86 41.23
N ASN A 74 5.92 -25.99 41.17
CA ASN A 74 5.14 -25.90 39.93
C ASN A 74 5.23 -24.50 39.29
N MET A 75 5.18 -23.45 40.12
CA MET A 75 5.38 -22.07 39.66
C MET A 75 6.80 -21.84 39.16
N SER A 76 7.81 -22.39 39.82
CA SER A 76 9.20 -22.32 39.39
C SER A 76 9.40 -22.91 38.00
N GLN A 77 8.83 -24.10 37.75
CA GLN A 77 8.87 -24.73 36.42
C GLN A 77 8.12 -23.90 35.36
N SER A 78 6.97 -23.33 35.74
CA SER A 78 6.18 -22.48 34.84
C SER A 78 6.94 -21.20 34.46
N ILE A 79 7.67 -20.59 35.41
CA ILE A 79 8.52 -19.41 35.16
C ILE A 79 9.66 -19.76 34.19
N GLU A 80 10.29 -20.92 34.35
CA GLU A 80 11.37 -21.36 33.45
C GLU A 80 10.87 -21.55 32.01
N VAL A 81 9.72 -22.22 31.85
CA VAL A 81 9.08 -22.37 30.53
C VAL A 81 8.68 -21.02 29.94
N LEU A 82 8.13 -20.11 30.76
CA LEU A 82 7.77 -18.77 30.31
C LEU A 82 9.00 -17.97 29.88
N ASN A 83 10.12 -18.09 30.60
CA ASN A 83 11.38 -17.43 30.26
C ASN A 83 11.92 -17.94 28.91
N LEU A 84 11.93 -19.26 28.70
CA LEU A 84 12.36 -19.86 27.43
C LEU A 84 11.48 -19.40 26.26
N ARG A 85 10.16 -19.31 26.47
CA ARG A 85 9.23 -18.79 25.45
C ARG A 85 9.51 -17.32 25.17
N THR A 86 9.61 -16.50 26.21
CA THR A 86 9.85 -15.05 26.09
C THR A 86 11.16 -14.77 25.37
N GLN A 87 12.22 -15.55 25.66
CA GLN A 87 13.50 -15.43 24.98
C GLN A 87 13.40 -15.76 23.49
N ARG A 88 12.65 -16.82 23.13
CA ARG A 88 12.40 -17.18 21.72
C ARG A 88 11.58 -16.09 21.00
N ASP A 89 10.54 -15.59 21.65
CA ASP A 89 9.68 -14.55 21.08
C ASP A 89 10.47 -13.27 20.85
N PHE A 90 11.37 -12.91 21.78
CA PHE A 90 12.28 -11.79 21.61
C PHE A 90 13.20 -11.96 20.39
N GLN A 91 13.77 -13.15 20.18
CA GLN A 91 14.58 -13.43 18.98
C GLN A 91 13.77 -13.31 17.69
N TYR A 92 12.53 -13.76 17.69
CA TYR A 92 11.64 -13.62 16.53
C TYR A 92 11.34 -12.15 16.22
N VAL A 93 11.03 -11.34 17.24
CA VAL A 93 10.81 -9.89 17.08
C VAL A 93 12.06 -9.20 16.55
N MET A 94 13.24 -9.49 17.10
CA MET A 94 14.51 -8.94 16.60
C MET A 94 14.76 -9.28 15.13
N LYS A 95 14.45 -10.52 14.71
CA LYS A 95 14.56 -10.92 13.30
C LYS A 95 13.59 -10.15 12.42
N MET A 96 12.33 -10.01 12.85
CA MET A 96 11.34 -9.22 12.12
C MET A 96 11.71 -7.75 12.02
N GLU A 97 12.27 -7.15 13.08
CA GLU A 97 12.74 -5.76 13.05
C GLU A 97 13.84 -5.57 12.01
N ASN A 98 14.80 -6.49 11.93
CA ASN A 98 15.85 -6.46 10.91
C ASN A 98 15.27 -6.60 9.49
N GLN A 99 14.28 -7.49 9.30
CA GLN A 99 13.59 -7.62 8.03
C GLN A 99 12.82 -6.34 7.67
N MET A 100 12.12 -5.72 8.63
CA MET A 100 11.42 -4.45 8.42
C MET A 100 12.38 -3.32 8.05
N LYS A 101 13.55 -3.24 8.69
CA LYS A 101 14.60 -2.28 8.32
C LYS A 101 15.08 -2.49 6.89
N GLY A 102 15.30 -3.74 6.47
CA GLY A 102 15.65 -4.08 5.08
C GLY A 102 14.54 -3.75 4.08
N LEU A 103 13.27 -3.94 4.46
CA LEU A 103 12.13 -3.53 3.64
C LEU A 103 12.03 -2.00 3.52
N GLN A 104 12.31 -1.27 4.60
CA GLN A 104 12.33 0.20 4.56
C GLN A 104 13.42 0.75 3.63
N THR A 105 14.63 0.17 3.66
CA THR A 105 15.73 0.63 2.80
C THR A 105 15.45 0.34 1.33
N THR A 106 14.93 -0.85 1.02
CA THR A 106 14.55 -1.22 -0.36
C THR A 106 13.40 -0.35 -0.87
N LEU A 107 12.39 -0.02 -0.05
CA LEU A 107 11.32 0.91 -0.42
C LEU A 107 11.85 2.32 -0.74
N ARG A 108 12.74 2.86 0.12
CA ARG A 108 13.35 4.17 -0.13
C ARG A 108 14.14 4.19 -1.43
N GLN A 109 14.93 3.15 -1.69
CA GLN A 109 15.68 3.02 -2.93
C GLN A 109 14.75 3.00 -4.16
N ILE A 110 13.67 2.20 -4.11
CA ILE A 110 12.68 2.14 -5.21
C ILE A 110 12.01 3.51 -5.43
N GLU A 111 11.72 4.24 -4.36
CA GLU A 111 11.13 5.59 -4.45
C GLU A 111 12.09 6.60 -5.10
N ASP A 112 13.36 6.59 -4.69
CA ASP A 112 14.41 7.43 -5.27
C ASP A 112 14.68 7.07 -6.74
N ASP A 113 14.79 5.78 -7.06
CA ASP A 113 14.96 5.28 -8.44
C ASP A 113 13.77 5.69 -9.31
N ARG A 114 12.53 5.54 -8.80
CA ARG A 114 11.34 5.99 -9.52
C ARG A 114 11.38 7.50 -9.79
N LYS A 115 11.76 8.30 -8.80
CA LYS A 115 11.83 9.77 -8.94
C LYS A 115 12.87 10.18 -9.98
N THR A 116 14.03 9.53 -9.99
CA THR A 116 15.09 9.79 -10.98
C THR A 116 14.67 9.35 -12.38
N ILE A 117 14.06 8.17 -12.54
CA ILE A 117 13.55 7.68 -13.83
C ILE A 117 12.48 8.62 -14.40
N ILE A 118 11.50 9.04 -13.59
CA ILE A 118 10.45 9.96 -14.04
C ILE A 118 11.05 11.29 -14.49
N THR A 119 11.98 11.84 -13.71
CA THR A 119 12.65 13.11 -14.03
C THR A 119 13.43 13.01 -15.34
N ARG A 120 14.17 11.91 -15.53
CA ARG A 120 14.95 11.65 -16.75
C ARG A 120 14.04 11.50 -17.96
N ASN A 121 13.01 10.67 -17.87
CA ASN A 121 12.07 10.43 -18.97
C ASN A 121 11.33 11.71 -19.36
N PHE A 122 10.91 12.51 -18.38
CA PHE A 122 10.27 13.80 -18.65
C PHE A 122 11.22 14.78 -19.34
N GLN A 123 12.49 14.82 -18.90
CA GLN A 123 13.50 15.67 -19.53
C GLN A 123 13.80 15.23 -20.96
N GLU A 124 13.87 13.92 -21.22
CA GLU A 124 14.07 13.39 -22.57
C GLU A 124 12.90 13.73 -23.49
N LEU A 125 11.66 13.55 -23.01
CA LEU A 125 10.46 13.95 -23.74
C LEU A 125 10.43 15.45 -24.02
N LYS A 126 10.80 16.27 -23.04
CA LYS A 126 10.90 17.72 -23.21
C LYS A 126 11.92 18.08 -24.28
N ASN A 127 13.11 17.50 -24.24
CA ASN A 127 14.14 17.74 -25.26
C ASN A 127 13.64 17.33 -26.66
N LYS A 128 12.92 16.21 -26.78
CA LYS A 128 12.31 15.78 -28.05
C LYS A 128 11.22 16.73 -28.53
N MET A 129 10.44 17.29 -27.62
CA MET A 129 9.45 18.33 -27.95
C MET A 129 10.15 19.61 -28.44
N ASP A 130 11.22 20.03 -27.75
CA ASP A 130 12.01 21.20 -28.13
C ASP A 130 12.71 21.01 -29.50
N GLU A 131 13.11 19.78 -29.84
CA GLU A 131 13.64 19.42 -31.18
C GLU A 131 12.55 19.47 -32.28
N LEU A 132 11.32 19.07 -31.97
CA LEU A 132 10.21 19.02 -32.94
C LEU A 132 9.54 20.39 -33.14
N GLN A 133 9.50 21.22 -32.10
CA GLN A 133 8.87 22.54 -32.14
C GLN A 133 9.30 23.43 -33.33
N PRO A 134 10.60 23.56 -33.69
CA PRO A 134 11.00 24.37 -34.83
C PRO A 134 10.63 23.78 -36.19
N LEU A 135 10.22 22.50 -36.28
CA LEU A 135 9.77 21.91 -37.54
C LEU A 135 8.36 22.36 -37.93
N ILE A 136 7.55 22.84 -36.98
CA ILE A 136 6.19 23.33 -37.24
C ILE A 136 6.17 24.44 -38.31
N PRO A 137 6.91 25.56 -38.18
CA PRO A 137 6.91 26.60 -39.21
C PRO A 137 7.46 26.11 -40.54
N VAL A 138 8.41 25.17 -40.52
CA VAL A 138 8.95 24.56 -41.76
C VAL A 138 7.85 23.77 -42.48
N LEU A 139 7.05 22.98 -41.76
CA LEU A 139 5.92 22.25 -42.33
C LEU A 139 4.82 23.18 -42.85
N GLU A 140 4.56 24.28 -42.16
CA GLU A 140 3.63 25.32 -42.64
C GLU A 140 4.13 25.96 -43.93
N GLN A 141 5.43 26.25 -44.03
CA GLN A 141 6.04 26.75 -45.26
C GLN A 141 5.94 25.74 -46.41
N TYR A 142 6.24 24.46 -46.17
CA TYR A 142 6.08 23.43 -47.21
C TYR A 142 4.63 23.34 -47.71
N LYS A 143 3.64 23.53 -46.83
CA LYS A 143 2.24 23.56 -47.21
C LYS A 143 1.92 24.75 -48.12
N THR A 144 2.44 25.94 -47.82
CA THR A 144 2.24 27.13 -48.68
C THR A 144 2.92 26.97 -50.03
N ASP A 145 4.15 26.43 -50.04
CA ASP A 145 4.92 26.21 -51.26
C ASP A 145 4.23 25.19 -52.17
N ALA A 146 3.67 24.12 -51.60
CA ALA A 146 2.90 23.13 -52.36
C ALA A 146 1.65 23.73 -53.02
N GLN A 147 0.96 24.65 -52.35
CA GLN A 147 -0.18 25.38 -52.92
C GLN A 147 0.27 26.28 -54.08
N LEU A 148 1.36 27.02 -53.90
CA LEU A 148 1.92 27.89 -54.94
C LEU A 148 2.35 27.09 -56.18
N ILE A 149 3.02 25.94 -55.99
CA ILE A 149 3.39 25.03 -57.08
C ILE A 149 2.16 24.54 -57.85
N SER A 150 1.05 24.26 -57.15
CA SER A 150 -0.20 23.88 -57.80
C SER A 150 -0.75 24.99 -58.70
N SER A 151 -0.74 26.23 -58.21
CA SER A 151 -1.16 27.41 -59.00
C SER A 151 -0.26 27.60 -60.22
N PHE A 152 1.06 27.54 -60.06
CA PHE A 152 1.98 27.64 -61.20
C PHE A 152 1.75 26.53 -62.24
N LYS A 153 1.45 25.30 -61.80
CA LYS A 153 1.14 24.20 -62.71
C LYS A 153 -0.13 24.47 -63.52
N GLU A 154 -1.12 25.14 -62.95
CA GLU A 154 -2.33 25.56 -63.66
C GLU A 154 -2.04 26.68 -64.66
N GLU A 155 -1.28 27.71 -64.25
CA GLU A 155 -0.86 28.79 -65.14
C GLU A 155 -0.05 28.26 -66.34
N ILE A 156 0.88 27.34 -66.12
CA ILE A 156 1.65 26.70 -67.20
C ILE A 156 0.73 25.95 -68.17
N ARG A 157 -0.30 25.25 -67.66
CA ARG A 157 -1.28 24.58 -68.54
C ARG A 157 -2.09 25.59 -69.35
N ASN A 158 -2.53 26.68 -68.73
CA ASN A 158 -3.27 27.75 -69.41
C ASN A 158 -2.41 28.40 -70.51
N LEU A 159 -1.16 28.75 -70.19
CA LEU A 159 -0.20 29.29 -71.16
C LEU A 159 0.08 28.29 -72.29
N SER A 160 0.21 27.00 -71.96
CA SER A 160 0.39 25.95 -72.97
C SER A 160 -0.80 25.87 -73.91
N MET A 161 -2.04 25.92 -73.40
CA MET A 161 -3.25 25.92 -74.23
C MET A 161 -3.32 27.14 -75.14
N VAL A 162 -3.02 28.34 -74.61
CA VAL A 162 -2.98 29.58 -75.40
C VAL A 162 -1.92 29.50 -76.49
N LEU A 163 -0.71 29.01 -76.16
CA LEU A 163 0.37 28.86 -77.13
C LEU A 163 -0.01 27.88 -78.25
N THR A 164 -0.64 26.75 -77.90
CA THR A 164 -1.13 25.79 -78.90
C THR A 164 -2.22 26.41 -79.79
N ALA A 165 -3.16 27.17 -79.23
CA ALA A 165 -4.19 27.86 -80.01
C ALA A 165 -3.58 28.88 -80.99
N ILE A 166 -2.57 29.66 -80.55
CA ILE A 166 -1.86 30.59 -81.43
C ILE A 166 -1.07 29.82 -82.50
N GLN A 167 -0.44 28.70 -82.17
CA GLN A 167 0.25 27.86 -83.16
C GLN A 167 -0.71 27.29 -84.21
N GLU A 168 -1.91 26.88 -83.82
CA GLU A 168 -2.97 26.45 -84.73
C GLU A 168 -3.46 27.60 -85.62
N GLU A 169 -3.67 28.80 -85.05
CA GLU A 169 -4.07 29.98 -85.82
C GLU A 169 -2.99 30.38 -86.83
N MET A 170 -1.72 30.44 -86.39
CA MET A 170 -0.56 30.72 -87.25
C MET A 170 -0.37 29.66 -88.34
N GLY A 171 -0.57 28.38 -88.02
CA GLY A 171 -0.52 27.28 -88.98
C GLY A 171 -1.71 27.23 -89.94
N ALA A 172 -2.85 27.82 -89.57
CA ALA A 172 -4.02 27.98 -90.41
C ALA A 172 -3.91 29.16 -91.39
N TYR A 173 -3.01 30.13 -91.14
CA TYR A 173 -2.62 31.07 -92.19
C TYR A 173 -1.80 30.32 -93.23
N ASP A 174 -2.43 30.04 -94.37
CA ASP A 174 -1.86 29.33 -95.51
C ASP A 174 -0.79 30.22 -96.18
N TYR A 175 0.33 30.40 -95.48
CA TYR A 175 1.51 31.12 -95.92
C TYR A 175 2.01 30.58 -97.26
N ASP A 176 1.86 29.28 -97.48
CA ASP A 176 2.18 28.61 -98.73
C ASP A 176 1.23 29.02 -99.86
N GLU A 177 -0.08 29.10 -99.63
CA GLU A 177 -1.02 29.62 -100.63
C GLU A 177 -0.72 31.09 -100.98
N LEU A 178 -0.48 31.92 -99.96
CA LEU A 178 -0.13 33.32 -100.16
C LEU A 178 1.20 33.46 -100.93
N TYR A 179 2.21 32.66 -100.60
CA TYR A 179 3.50 32.62 -101.28
C TYR A 179 3.35 32.18 -102.74
N GLN A 180 2.55 31.16 -103.02
CA GLN A 180 2.24 30.73 -104.39
C GLN A 180 1.51 31.81 -105.19
N ARG A 181 0.60 32.57 -104.57
CA ARG A 181 -0.04 33.73 -105.22
C ARG A 181 0.96 34.83 -105.53
N VAL A 182 1.88 35.12 -104.61
CA VAL A 182 2.95 36.11 -104.84
C VAL A 182 3.86 35.68 -105.99
N LEU A 183 4.33 34.42 -106.01
CA LEU A 183 5.14 33.90 -107.11
C LEU A 183 4.42 33.96 -108.47
N ARG A 184 3.12 33.67 -108.48
CA ARG A 184 2.31 33.75 -109.70
C ARG A 184 2.15 35.18 -110.18
N LEU A 185 1.93 36.12 -109.27
CA LEU A 185 1.86 37.55 -109.58
C LEU A 185 3.21 38.06 -110.09
N ASP A 186 4.32 37.65 -109.48
CA ASP A 186 5.68 38.00 -109.91
C ASP A 186 5.98 37.49 -111.32
N SER A 187 5.68 36.22 -111.62
CA SER A 187 5.83 35.66 -112.96
C SER A 187 4.98 36.39 -114.01
N ARG A 188 3.74 36.75 -113.65
CA ARG A 188 2.86 37.54 -114.54
C ARG A 188 3.41 38.93 -114.78
N LEU A 189 3.93 39.59 -113.74
CA LEU A 189 4.53 40.91 -113.83
C LEU A 189 5.80 40.87 -114.70
N HIS A 190 6.64 39.85 -114.54
CA HIS A 190 7.83 39.63 -115.37
C HIS A 190 7.47 39.41 -116.84
N ASN A 191 6.45 38.60 -117.12
CA ASN A 191 5.94 38.39 -118.48
C ASN A 191 5.32 39.66 -119.10
N CYS A 192 4.61 40.47 -118.30
CA CYS A 192 4.11 41.77 -118.77
C CYS A 192 5.25 42.74 -119.08
N MET A 193 6.28 42.80 -118.22
CA MET A 193 7.46 43.62 -118.44
C MET A 193 8.26 43.16 -119.67
N GLY A 194 8.38 41.85 -119.90
CA GLY A 194 9.03 41.31 -121.10
C GLY A 194 8.30 41.71 -122.40
N LYS A 195 6.97 41.69 -122.39
CA LYS A 195 6.14 42.14 -123.53
C LYS A 195 6.12 43.65 -123.77
N LEU A 196 6.56 44.45 -122.79
CA LEU A 196 6.74 45.90 -122.93
C LEU A 196 8.15 46.27 -123.44
N SER A 197 9.05 45.29 -123.54
CA SER A 197 10.44 45.45 -124.00
C SER A 197 10.68 44.90 -125.42
N GLU A 198 9.64 44.39 -126.09
CA GLU A 198 9.56 44.18 -127.55
C GLU A 198 8.76 45.32 -128.19
#